data_AF-N9D9T9-F1
#
_entry.id   AF-N9D9T9-F1
#
_cell.length_a   1.000
_cell.length_b   1.000
_cell.length_c   1.000
_cell.angle_alpha   90.00
_cell.angle_beta   90.00
_cell.angle_gamma   90.00
#
_symmetry.space_group_name_H-M   'P 1'
#
loop_
_entity.id
_entity.type
_entity.pdbx_description
1 polymer ?
#
loop_
_entity_poly.entity_id
_entity_poly.type
_entity_poly.pdbx_seq_one_letter_code
_entity_poly.pdbx_strand_id
1 'polypeptide(L)'
;MSQDRENLAKEKLIEMLGDLFYIQEEVAGRWVIDDSPLRLDLLLRPNEKAKSMGFDVDAIGIEIKDPQSKESVKKLLNCVMQAYTYSFCEFDGVRPAFILIYPDIEKFFDYDWRNKYNSEFTEEPTKREKNLLRRLMQRANVGELIIQQRDSKNYVFKFHGGPYFSSTKGRSKIKGIGLNRFIGSQKIRSQE
;
A
#
# COMPACT_ATOMS: atom_id res chain seq x y z
N MET A 1 -2.76 -5.20 -22.19
CA MET A 1 -2.37 -3.80 -21.96
C MET A 1 -2.28 -3.44 -20.48
N SER A 2 -3.37 -3.48 -19.70
CA SER A 2 -3.31 -3.11 -18.26
C SER A 2 -2.54 -4.14 -17.43
N GLN A 3 -2.83 -5.44 -17.61
CA GLN A 3 -2.10 -6.53 -16.95
C GLN A 3 -0.60 -6.52 -17.30
N ASP A 4 -0.24 -6.26 -18.57
CA ASP A 4 1.17 -6.20 -18.98
C ASP A 4 1.92 -5.07 -18.27
N ARG A 5 1.26 -3.92 -18.06
CA ARG A 5 1.83 -2.80 -17.29
C ARG A 5 1.97 -3.14 -15.80
N GLU A 6 1.02 -3.87 -15.23
CA GLU A 6 1.09 -4.35 -13.85
C GLU A 6 2.21 -5.38 -13.68
N ASN A 7 2.37 -6.31 -14.62
CA ASN A 7 3.48 -7.27 -14.64
C ASN A 7 4.84 -6.58 -14.77
N LEU A 8 4.98 -5.61 -15.69
CA LEU A 8 6.21 -4.83 -15.83
C LEU A 8 6.52 -4.01 -14.57
N ALA A 9 5.49 -3.47 -13.92
CA ALA A 9 5.67 -2.77 -12.65
C ALA A 9 6.16 -3.73 -11.56
N LYS A 10 5.57 -4.92 -11.47
CA LYS A 10 5.94 -5.97 -10.52
C LYS A 10 7.39 -6.39 -10.68
N GLU A 11 7.86 -6.70 -11.90
CA GLU A 11 9.26 -7.05 -12.18
C GLU A 11 10.23 -5.96 -11.69
N LYS A 12 9.93 -4.70 -11.98
CA LYS A 12 10.76 -3.56 -11.54
C LYS A 12 10.78 -3.40 -10.02
N LEU A 13 9.65 -3.64 -9.37
CA LEU A 13 9.58 -3.59 -7.91
C LEU A 13 10.40 -4.73 -7.29
N ILE A 14 10.36 -5.93 -7.85
CA ILE A 14 11.17 -7.06 -7.36
C ILE A 14 12.65 -6.72 -7.43
N GLU A 15 13.13 -6.21 -8.57
CA GLU A 15 14.53 -5.80 -8.73
C GLU A 15 14.92 -4.70 -7.72
N MET A 16 14.05 -3.70 -7.53
CA MET A 16 14.32 -2.55 -6.67
C MET A 16 14.32 -2.91 -5.18
N LEU A 17 13.39 -3.77 -4.76
CA LEU A 17 13.15 -4.09 -3.35
C LEU A 17 14.02 -5.27 -2.88
N GLY A 18 14.52 -6.11 -3.80
CA GLY A 18 15.24 -7.35 -3.50
C GLY A 18 16.53 -7.22 -2.69
N ASP A 19 17.16 -6.04 -2.68
CA ASP A 19 18.35 -5.77 -1.83
C ASP A 19 18.02 -5.73 -0.33
N LEU A 20 16.77 -5.42 0.03
CA LEU A 20 16.31 -5.29 1.42
C LEU A 20 15.26 -6.33 1.82
N PHE A 21 14.61 -6.98 0.86
CA PHE A 21 13.49 -7.87 1.15
C PHE A 21 13.60 -9.18 0.36
N TYR A 22 13.23 -10.28 1.02
CA TYR A 22 12.83 -11.51 0.33
C TYR A 22 11.41 -11.33 -0.18
N ILE A 23 11.19 -11.57 -1.47
CA ILE A 23 9.94 -11.26 -2.16
C ILE A 23 9.34 -12.53 -2.72
N GLN A 24 8.07 -12.77 -2.42
CA GLN A 24 7.25 -13.79 -3.06
C GLN A 24 6.17 -13.11 -3.91
N GLU A 25 5.91 -13.67 -5.08
CA GLU A 25 4.92 -13.16 -6.02
C GLU A 25 3.62 -13.95 -5.96
N GLU A 26 2.50 -13.28 -6.26
CA GLU A 26 1.19 -13.91 -6.50
C GLU A 26 0.79 -14.87 -5.38
N VAL A 27 0.98 -14.43 -4.14
CA VAL A 27 0.87 -15.28 -2.95
C VAL A 27 -0.60 -15.56 -2.66
N ALA A 28 -0.95 -16.84 -2.66
CA ALA A 28 -2.29 -17.28 -2.29
C ALA A 28 -2.56 -16.96 -0.81
N GLY A 29 -3.75 -16.46 -0.54
CA GLY A 29 -4.25 -16.22 0.81
C GLY A 29 -5.72 -16.58 0.92
N ARG A 30 -6.26 -16.43 2.12
CA ARG A 30 -7.67 -16.74 2.41
C ARG A 30 -8.30 -15.64 3.24
N TRP A 31 -9.57 -15.35 2.94
CA TRP A 31 -10.37 -14.51 3.81
C TRP A 31 -10.70 -15.24 5.11
N VAL A 32 -10.53 -14.56 6.24
CA VAL A 32 -10.61 -15.18 7.57
C VAL A 32 -12.01 -15.62 7.99
N ILE A 33 -13.06 -15.18 7.30
CA ILE A 33 -14.45 -15.46 7.69
C ILE A 33 -14.99 -16.71 6.99
N ASP A 34 -14.72 -16.88 5.70
CA ASP A 34 -15.35 -17.90 4.86
C ASP A 34 -14.36 -18.68 3.97
N ASP A 35 -13.05 -18.53 4.23
CA ASP A 35 -11.97 -19.15 3.46
C ASP A 35 -11.96 -18.78 1.96
N SER A 36 -12.64 -17.70 1.57
CA SER A 36 -12.62 -17.22 0.18
C SER A 36 -11.17 -17.04 -0.31
N PRO A 37 -10.81 -17.60 -1.49
CA PRO A 37 -9.45 -17.51 -2.00
C PRO A 37 -9.14 -16.08 -2.44
N LEU A 38 -7.94 -15.61 -2.10
CA LEU A 38 -7.42 -14.30 -2.46
C LEU A 38 -5.98 -14.45 -2.96
N ARG A 39 -5.48 -13.42 -3.63
CA ARG A 39 -4.10 -13.38 -4.14
C ARG A 39 -3.50 -12.01 -3.92
N LEU A 40 -2.35 -11.98 -3.27
CA LEU A 40 -1.56 -10.78 -3.03
C LEU A 40 -0.45 -10.68 -4.09
N ASP A 41 -0.31 -9.52 -4.72
CA ASP A 41 0.66 -9.37 -5.81
C ASP A 41 2.09 -9.63 -5.33
N LEU A 42 2.52 -9.01 -4.22
CA LEU A 42 3.83 -9.26 -3.60
C LEU A 42 3.73 -9.37 -2.07
N LEU A 43 4.38 -10.39 -1.50
CA LEU A 43 4.65 -10.51 -0.06
C LEU A 43 6.14 -10.28 0.19
N LEU A 44 6.45 -9.35 1.08
CA LEU A 44 7.83 -8.96 1.43
C LEU A 44 8.15 -9.39 2.86
N ARG A 45 9.27 -10.07 3.05
CA ARG A 45 9.88 -10.34 4.36
C ARG A 45 11.25 -9.65 4.46
N PRO A 46 11.57 -8.93 5.53
CA PRO A 46 12.83 -8.20 5.62
C PRO A 46 14.01 -9.18 5.72
N ASN A 47 15.06 -8.91 4.95
CA ASN A 47 16.35 -9.57 5.16
C ASN A 47 17.14 -8.89 6.30
N GLU A 48 18.33 -9.41 6.61
CA GLU A 48 19.17 -8.86 7.69
C GLU A 48 19.57 -7.40 7.45
N LYS A 49 19.73 -6.97 6.19
CA LYS A 49 20.00 -5.58 5.85
C LYS A 49 18.82 -4.68 6.19
N ALA A 50 17.58 -5.04 5.83
CA ALA A 50 16.39 -4.29 6.24
C ALA A 50 16.23 -4.23 7.76
N LYS A 51 16.44 -5.35 8.45
CA LYS A 51 16.38 -5.42 9.92
C LYS A 51 17.42 -4.51 10.58
N SER A 52 18.66 -4.50 10.08
CA SER A 52 19.71 -3.59 10.57
C SER A 52 19.39 -2.11 10.33
N MET A 53 18.57 -1.81 9.31
CA MET A 53 18.00 -0.48 9.06
C MET A 53 16.78 -0.16 9.94
N GLY A 54 16.47 -1.03 10.92
CA GLY A 54 15.40 -0.87 11.89
C GLY A 54 14.02 -1.34 11.43
N PHE A 55 13.92 -2.05 10.30
CA PHE A 55 12.64 -2.61 9.87
C PHE A 55 12.16 -3.67 10.87
N ASP A 56 11.00 -3.44 11.48
CA ASP A 56 10.56 -4.08 12.74
C ASP A 56 9.28 -4.92 12.61
N VAL A 57 8.95 -5.39 11.40
CA VAL A 57 7.80 -6.29 11.17
C VAL A 57 8.19 -7.48 10.30
N ASP A 58 7.53 -8.62 10.52
CA ASP A 58 7.88 -9.89 9.87
C ASP A 58 7.53 -9.92 8.38
N ALA A 59 6.40 -9.32 8.00
CA ALA A 59 5.97 -9.26 6.62
C ALA A 59 5.10 -8.03 6.32
N ILE A 60 5.17 -7.56 5.07
CA ILE A 60 4.27 -6.55 4.50
C ILE A 60 3.81 -7.00 3.11
N GLY A 61 2.65 -6.52 2.66
CA GLY A 61 2.17 -6.79 1.30
C GLY A 61 2.27 -5.57 0.39
N ILE A 62 2.30 -5.81 -0.92
CA ILE A 62 2.12 -4.77 -1.94
C ILE A 62 1.01 -5.21 -2.88
N GLU A 63 0.06 -4.31 -3.12
CA GLU A 63 -0.98 -4.43 -4.15
C GLU A 63 -0.68 -3.47 -5.29
N ILE A 64 -0.63 -3.99 -6.52
CA ILE A 64 -0.23 -3.27 -7.72
C ILE A 64 -1.46 -3.07 -8.61
N LYS A 65 -1.67 -1.83 -9.05
CA LYS A 65 -2.71 -1.50 -10.03
C LYS A 65 -2.20 -0.50 -11.05
N ASP A 66 -2.51 -0.73 -12.31
CA ASP A 66 -2.19 0.21 -13.38
C ASP A 66 -3.16 1.40 -13.35
N PRO A 67 -2.66 2.64 -13.15
CA PRO A 67 -3.49 3.84 -13.08
C PRO A 67 -4.06 4.26 -14.43
N GLN A 68 -3.56 3.71 -15.55
CA GLN A 68 -3.97 4.09 -16.90
C GLN A 68 -5.28 3.40 -17.31
N SER A 69 -6.38 3.82 -16.71
CA SER A 69 -7.74 3.32 -16.91
C SER A 69 -8.74 4.45 -17.12
N LYS A 70 -9.83 4.17 -17.86
CA LYS A 70 -10.96 5.10 -18.02
C LYS A 70 -11.69 5.40 -16.69
N GLU A 71 -11.58 4.51 -15.72
CA GLU A 71 -12.15 4.67 -14.37
C GLU A 71 -11.01 4.61 -13.33
N SER A 72 -10.01 5.50 -13.45
CA SER A 72 -8.77 5.40 -12.66
C SER A 72 -9.02 5.59 -11.16
N VAL A 73 -9.86 6.55 -10.78
CA VAL A 73 -10.23 6.76 -9.36
C VAL A 73 -11.02 5.58 -8.81
N LYS A 74 -11.95 5.00 -9.57
CA LYS A 74 -12.69 3.79 -9.14
C LYS A 74 -11.73 2.61 -8.94
N LYS A 75 -10.76 2.45 -9.84
CA LYS A 75 -9.72 1.42 -9.72
C LYS A 75 -8.87 1.63 -8.47
N LEU A 76 -8.51 2.88 -8.16
CA LEU A 76 -7.83 3.23 -6.91
C LEU A 76 -8.67 2.86 -5.68
N LEU A 77 -9.96 3.21 -5.64
CA LEU A 77 -10.83 2.89 -4.51
C LEU A 77 -10.95 1.37 -4.31
N ASN A 78 -11.12 0.62 -5.39
CA ASN A 78 -11.11 -0.85 -5.33
C ASN A 78 -9.78 -1.39 -4.81
N CYS A 79 -8.65 -0.85 -5.28
CA CYS A 79 -7.31 -1.21 -4.79
C CYS A 79 -7.18 -0.98 -3.29
N VAL A 80 -7.63 0.17 -2.78
CA VAL A 80 -7.60 0.47 -1.34
C VAL A 80 -8.46 -0.50 -0.54
N MET A 81 -9.64 -0.87 -1.05
CA MET A 81 -10.50 -1.86 -0.38
C MET A 81 -9.90 -3.27 -0.39
N GLN A 82 -9.27 -3.66 -1.49
CA GLN A 82 -8.53 -4.93 -1.58
C GLN A 82 -7.36 -4.96 -0.59
N ALA A 83 -6.54 -3.90 -0.59
CA ALA A 83 -5.41 -3.76 0.34
C ALA A 83 -5.86 -3.77 1.80
N TYR A 84 -6.97 -3.09 2.12
CA TYR A 84 -7.55 -3.13 3.47
C TYR A 84 -7.97 -4.55 3.86
N THR A 85 -8.66 -5.25 2.96
CA THR A 85 -9.07 -6.65 3.16
C THR A 85 -7.84 -7.53 3.42
N TYR A 86 -6.82 -7.43 2.57
CA TYR A 86 -5.58 -8.20 2.70
C TYR A 86 -4.84 -7.96 4.01
N SER A 87 -4.99 -6.78 4.61
CA SER A 87 -4.42 -6.52 5.94
C SER A 87 -4.96 -7.47 7.02
N PHE A 88 -6.13 -8.09 6.86
CA PHE A 88 -6.68 -9.07 7.82
C PHE A 88 -6.41 -10.52 7.43
N CYS A 89 -5.97 -10.79 6.21
CA CYS A 89 -5.76 -12.14 5.70
C CYS A 89 -4.42 -12.72 6.14
N GLU A 90 -4.29 -14.03 5.96
CA GLU A 90 -3.02 -14.73 6.03
C GLU A 90 -2.56 -15.09 4.60
N PHE A 91 -1.28 -14.89 4.33
CA PHE A 91 -0.60 -15.23 3.10
C PHE A 91 0.67 -15.99 3.46
N ASP A 92 0.83 -17.22 2.98
CA ASP A 92 2.00 -18.06 3.28
C ASP A 92 2.34 -18.12 4.79
N GLY A 93 1.31 -18.42 5.61
CA GLY A 93 1.45 -18.58 7.06
C GLY A 93 1.70 -17.29 7.84
N VAL A 94 1.68 -16.12 7.20
CA VAL A 94 1.89 -14.83 7.86
C VAL A 94 0.81 -13.83 7.51
N ARG A 95 0.38 -13.04 8.52
CA ARG A 95 -0.46 -11.86 8.31
C ARG A 95 0.44 -10.64 8.08
N PRO A 96 0.36 -9.96 6.93
CA PRO A 96 1.09 -8.72 6.72
C PRO A 96 0.74 -7.66 7.76
N ALA A 97 1.74 -6.95 8.29
CA ALA A 97 1.51 -5.88 9.25
C ALA A 97 0.64 -4.76 8.64
N PHE A 98 0.90 -4.45 7.38
CA PHE A 98 0.18 -3.51 6.54
C PHE A 98 0.36 -3.87 5.06
N ILE A 99 -0.46 -3.26 4.20
CA ILE A 99 -0.36 -3.38 2.75
C ILE A 99 -0.01 -2.03 2.14
N LEU A 100 0.91 -2.01 1.17
CA LEU A 100 1.22 -0.83 0.38
C LEU A 100 0.51 -0.92 -0.96
N ILE A 101 -0.07 0.17 -1.43
CA ILE A 101 -0.50 0.26 -2.83
C ILE A 101 0.64 0.80 -3.69
N TYR A 102 0.74 0.32 -4.91
CA TYR A 102 1.60 0.87 -5.95
C TYR A 102 0.85 0.99 -7.29
N PRO A 103 0.99 2.11 -8.01
CA PRO A 103 1.71 3.33 -7.62
C PRO A 103 0.97 4.14 -6.53
N ASP A 104 1.54 5.26 -6.13
CA ASP A 104 0.91 6.21 -5.22
C ASP A 104 -0.35 6.86 -5.82
N ILE A 105 -1.26 7.32 -4.95
CA ILE A 105 -2.60 7.77 -5.33
C ILE A 105 -2.58 8.95 -6.31
N GLU A 106 -1.53 9.78 -6.28
CA GLU A 106 -1.43 10.94 -7.18
C GLU A 106 -1.48 10.49 -8.64
N LYS A 107 -0.85 9.36 -8.99
CA LYS A 107 -0.84 8.87 -10.38
C LYS A 107 -2.24 8.48 -10.88
N PHE A 108 -3.11 7.99 -10.00
CA PHE A 108 -4.49 7.66 -10.36
C PHE A 108 -5.31 8.92 -10.58
N PHE A 109 -5.26 9.87 -9.64
CA PHE A 109 -5.95 11.15 -9.77
C PHE A 109 -5.46 11.96 -10.98
N ASP A 110 -4.15 12.00 -11.23
CA ASP A 110 -3.56 12.72 -12.37
C ASP A 110 -3.96 12.10 -13.70
N TYR A 111 -4.03 10.76 -13.77
CA TYR A 111 -4.47 10.08 -14.99
C TYR A 111 -5.96 10.30 -15.23
N ASP A 112 -6.80 10.13 -14.21
CA ASP A 112 -8.24 10.36 -14.30
C ASP A 112 -8.52 11.78 -14.81
N TRP A 113 -7.94 12.79 -14.14
CA TRP A 113 -8.10 14.19 -14.47
C TRP A 113 -7.74 14.52 -15.93
N ARG A 114 -6.61 14.00 -16.42
CA ARG A 114 -6.13 14.26 -17.79
C ARG A 114 -6.91 13.54 -18.89
N ASN A 115 -7.56 12.42 -18.57
CA ASN A 115 -8.12 11.51 -19.57
C ASN A 115 -9.64 11.35 -19.50
N LYS A 116 -10.29 11.86 -18.45
CA LYS A 116 -11.74 11.97 -18.43
C LYS A 116 -12.15 13.02 -19.47
N TYR A 117 -13.05 12.65 -20.37
CA TYR A 117 -13.45 13.53 -21.47
C TYR A 117 -14.13 14.78 -20.88
N ASN A 118 -13.61 15.96 -21.24
CA ASN A 118 -14.15 17.27 -20.84
C ASN A 118 -14.20 17.52 -19.32
N SER A 119 -13.14 17.18 -18.59
CA SER A 119 -13.01 17.55 -17.19
C SER A 119 -13.11 19.08 -17.04
N GLU A 120 -14.17 19.58 -16.41
CA GLU A 120 -14.25 20.98 -15.99
C GLU A 120 -13.24 21.22 -14.87
N PHE A 121 -12.66 22.42 -14.77
CA PHE A 121 -11.72 22.77 -13.69
C PHE A 121 -12.27 22.46 -12.27
N THR A 122 -13.59 22.49 -12.12
CA THR A 122 -14.33 22.14 -10.90
C THR A 122 -14.25 20.65 -10.51
N GLU A 123 -13.89 19.76 -11.44
CA GLU A 123 -13.68 18.34 -11.21
C GLU A 123 -12.21 17.98 -10.87
N GLU A 124 -11.31 18.98 -10.78
CA GLU A 124 -9.92 18.72 -10.41
C GLU A 124 -9.84 18.15 -8.98
N PRO A 125 -9.19 16.98 -8.79
CA PRO A 125 -9.08 16.36 -7.48
C PRO A 125 -8.40 17.26 -6.45
N THR A 126 -9.14 17.64 -5.42
CA THR A 126 -8.66 18.61 -4.45
C THR A 126 -7.61 17.99 -3.51
N LYS A 127 -6.70 18.83 -3.01
CA LYS A 127 -5.77 18.44 -1.93
C LYS A 127 -6.51 17.89 -0.70
N ARG A 128 -7.73 18.36 -0.44
CA ARG A 128 -8.55 17.93 0.70
C ARG A 128 -9.04 16.48 0.51
N GLU A 129 -9.53 16.12 -0.67
CA GLU A 129 -9.98 14.76 -0.99
C GLU A 129 -8.84 13.76 -0.94
N LYS A 130 -7.71 14.08 -1.58
CA LYS A 130 -6.50 13.25 -1.55
C LYS A 130 -6.02 13.01 -0.11
N ASN A 131 -6.03 14.05 0.72
CA ASN A 131 -5.67 13.94 2.14
C ASN A 131 -6.67 13.13 2.96
N LEU A 132 -7.97 13.25 2.67
CA LEU A 132 -9.00 12.44 3.32
C LEU A 132 -8.82 10.96 3.01
N LEU A 133 -8.55 10.61 1.75
CA LEU A 133 -8.27 9.23 1.36
C LEU A 133 -7.04 8.69 2.09
N ARG A 134 -5.92 9.43 2.11
CA ARG A 134 -4.71 9.01 2.87
C ARG A 134 -4.98 8.77 4.35
N ARG A 135 -5.81 9.62 4.97
CA ARG A 135 -6.23 9.47 6.38
C ARG A 135 -7.03 8.20 6.62
N LEU A 136 -7.88 7.81 5.66
CA LEU A 136 -8.63 6.56 5.71
C LEU A 136 -7.70 5.37 5.51
N MET A 137 -6.86 5.40 4.47
CA MET A 137 -5.85 4.37 4.20
C MET A 137 -4.99 4.07 5.42
N GLN A 138 -4.46 5.10 6.09
CA GLN A 138 -3.66 4.87 7.30
C GLN A 138 -4.44 4.16 8.42
N ARG A 139 -5.73 4.49 8.60
CA ARG A 139 -6.58 3.80 9.59
C ARG A 139 -6.87 2.34 9.21
N ALA A 140 -6.80 2.05 7.92
CA ALA A 140 -6.95 0.73 7.32
C ALA A 140 -5.63 -0.06 7.25
N ASN A 141 -4.53 0.43 7.84
CA ASN A 141 -3.19 -0.14 7.67
C ASN A 141 -2.81 -0.31 6.18
N VAL A 142 -3.22 0.66 5.37
CA VAL A 142 -2.83 0.80 3.98
C VAL A 142 -1.91 2.01 3.82
N GLY A 143 -0.75 1.78 3.22
CA GLY A 143 0.22 2.82 2.86
C GLY A 143 0.42 2.90 1.36
N GLU A 144 1.36 3.73 0.95
CA GLU A 144 1.76 3.93 -0.44
C GLU A 144 3.25 3.60 -0.59
N LEU A 145 3.61 2.89 -1.66
CA LEU A 145 5.00 2.78 -2.09
C LEU A 145 5.33 3.94 -3.03
N ILE A 146 6.23 4.82 -2.60
CA ILE A 146 6.68 5.98 -3.39
C ILE A 146 8.12 5.75 -3.83
N ILE A 147 8.34 5.78 -5.14
CA ILE A 147 9.68 5.80 -5.75
C ILE A 147 10.09 7.27 -5.88
N GLN A 148 11.21 7.66 -5.24
CA GLN A 148 11.61 9.06 -5.12
C GLN A 148 12.01 9.69 -6.45
N GLN A 149 12.67 8.91 -7.32
CA GLN A 149 13.00 9.28 -8.70
C GLN A 149 12.89 8.04 -9.58
N ARG A 150 12.42 8.22 -10.82
CA ARG A 150 12.04 7.12 -11.74
C ARG A 150 13.17 6.11 -11.99
N ASP A 151 14.42 6.56 -11.92
CA ASP A 151 15.62 5.74 -12.14
C ASP A 151 16.43 5.49 -10.85
N SER A 152 15.90 5.90 -9.69
CA SER A 152 16.55 5.62 -8.41
C SER A 152 16.06 4.30 -7.81
N LYS A 153 16.97 3.60 -7.13
CA LYS A 153 16.62 2.52 -6.18
C LYS A 153 16.08 3.07 -4.85
N ASN A 154 15.75 4.37 -4.81
CA ASN A 154 15.31 5.06 -3.60
C ASN A 154 13.80 5.04 -3.51
N TYR A 155 13.29 4.41 -2.45
CA TYR A 155 11.86 4.30 -2.21
C TYR A 155 11.51 4.59 -0.75
N VAL A 156 10.23 4.89 -0.54
CA VAL A 156 9.65 5.20 0.75
C VAL A 156 8.32 4.47 0.88
N PHE A 157 8.16 3.77 2.01
CA PHE A 157 6.87 3.26 2.45
C PHE A 157 6.21 4.37 3.26
N LYS A 158 5.16 5.00 2.70
CA LYS A 158 4.57 6.22 3.24
C LYS A 158 3.13 6.00 3.68
N PHE A 159 2.81 6.56 4.83
CA PHE A 159 1.46 6.71 5.34
C PHE A 159 1.12 8.20 5.45
N HIS A 160 -0.15 8.54 5.73
CA HIS A 160 -0.57 9.94 5.84
C HIS A 160 0.30 10.74 6.85
N GLY A 161 0.55 10.16 8.02
CA GLY A 161 1.32 10.79 9.11
C GLY A 161 2.82 10.86 8.85
N GLY A 162 3.34 10.20 7.80
CA GLY A 162 4.75 10.25 7.44
C GLY A 162 5.29 8.92 6.91
N PRO A 163 6.61 8.85 6.67
CA PRO A 163 7.26 7.61 6.26
C PRO A 163 7.24 6.60 7.41
N TYR A 164 6.99 5.33 7.07
CA TYR A 164 7.30 4.19 7.94
C TYR A 164 8.76 3.77 7.77
N PHE A 165 9.19 3.59 6.51
CA PHE A 165 10.52 3.14 6.14
C PHE A 165 10.99 3.83 4.86
N SER A 166 12.29 4.04 4.73
CA SER A 166 12.95 4.52 3.51
C SER A 166 14.18 3.68 3.22
N SER A 167 14.43 3.35 1.96
CA SER A 167 15.60 2.55 1.57
C SER A 167 16.94 3.20 1.85
N THR A 168 16.98 4.51 2.12
CA THR A 168 18.21 5.25 2.45
C THR A 168 18.33 5.61 3.93
N LYS A 169 17.20 5.87 4.60
CA LYS A 169 17.16 6.34 5.99
C LYS A 169 16.73 5.27 7.00
N GLY A 170 16.28 4.11 6.52
CA GLY A 170 15.74 3.05 7.35
C GLY A 170 14.40 3.40 7.98
N ARG A 171 14.13 2.83 9.15
CA ARG A 171 12.90 2.98 9.91
C ARG A 171 12.75 4.39 10.47
N SER A 172 11.56 4.96 10.28
CA SER A 172 11.16 6.25 10.83
C SER A 172 10.97 6.21 12.34
N LYS A 173 11.24 7.34 13.02
CA LYS A 173 11.02 7.52 14.47
C LYS A 173 9.55 7.74 14.84
N ILE A 174 8.63 7.82 13.87
CA ILE A 174 7.20 8.01 14.13
C ILE A 174 6.63 6.72 14.72
N LYS A 175 6.20 6.78 15.98
CA LYS A 175 5.61 5.65 16.71
C LYS A 175 4.25 5.25 16.14
N GLY A 176 4.00 3.95 16.02
CA GLY A 176 2.70 3.38 15.63
C GLY A 176 2.29 3.58 14.16
N ILE A 177 3.10 4.27 13.34
CA ILE A 177 2.79 4.48 11.92
C ILE A 177 2.75 3.14 11.19
N GLY A 178 1.66 2.85 10.47
CA GLY A 178 1.46 1.57 9.78
C GLY A 178 1.18 0.36 10.67
N LEU A 179 1.30 0.49 12.00
CA LEU A 179 1.15 -0.62 12.95
C LEU A 179 -0.14 -0.54 13.78
N ASN A 180 -0.64 0.67 14.03
CA ASN A 180 -1.87 0.86 14.80
C ASN A 180 -3.08 0.37 13.98
N ARG A 181 -3.75 -0.68 14.45
CA ARG A 181 -5.01 -1.18 13.91
C ARG A 181 -6.19 -0.61 14.68
N PHE A 182 -7.12 0.02 13.98
CA PHE A 182 -8.34 0.56 14.59
C PHE A 182 -9.44 -0.50 14.59
N ILE A 183 -9.35 -1.47 15.49
CA ILE A 183 -10.35 -2.55 15.67
C ILE A 183 -11.23 -2.27 16.89
N GLY A 184 -12.31 -1.52 16.67
CA GLY A 184 -13.31 -1.21 17.69
C GLY A 184 -12.89 -0.14 18.71
N SER A 185 -13.84 0.26 19.54
CA SER A 185 -13.61 1.11 20.72
C SER A 185 -13.88 0.30 21.98
N GLN A 186 -12.96 0.35 22.96
CA GLN A 186 -13.31 -0.13 24.29
C GLN A 186 -14.40 0.78 24.84
N LYS A 187 -15.57 0.20 25.16
CA LYS A 187 -16.55 0.89 25.99
C LYS A 187 -15.92 1.09 27.36
N ILE A 188 -15.70 2.34 27.76
CA ILE A 188 -15.33 2.66 29.15
C ILE A 188 -16.52 2.19 30.00
N ARG A 189 -16.32 1.14 30.81
CA ARG A 189 -17.29 0.79 31.84
C ARG A 189 -17.23 1.92 32.87
N SER A 190 -18.28 2.74 32.93
CA SER A 190 -18.52 3.60 34.08
C SER A 190 -18.53 2.70 35.31
N GLN A 191 -17.63 2.97 36.26
CA GLN A 191 -17.66 2.32 37.56
C GLN A 191 -19.01 2.68 38.21
N GLU A 192 -19.80 1.67 38.54
CA GLU A 192 -20.98 1.79 39.41
C GLU A 192 -20.56 2.06 40.85
#